data_AF-A0A957C0V2-F1
#
_entry.id   AF-A0A957C0V2-F1
#
_cell.length_a   1.000
_cell.length_b   1.000
_cell.length_c   1.000
_cell.angle_alpha   90.00
_cell.angle_beta   90.00
_cell.angle_gamma   90.00
#
_symmetry.space_group_name_H-M   'P 1'
#
loop_
_entity.id
_entity.type
_entity.pdbx_description
1 polymer ?
#
loop_
_entity_poly.entity_id
_entity_poly.type
_entity_poly.pdbx_seq_one_letter_code
_entity_poly.pdbx_strand_id
1 'polypeptide(L)'
;MAKHLLCVTIDTDPDGLNTHDPDRRNLNWEGLHFAMQHFHEALPHIPLTWYVRADGQLEHAYGSVRYLLEEHHNFWQKAIQRGDELGWHPHLYTVPQGDKQPTIITDSAQAVAELTRIWEGLQGVDLPLPTFRMGEAWHTPETLNLLEKLGFSVDSTAIPGRDDSASEHPRNWAGAPNQPYYPAQKNVREAGDVRLLLEVPMNSWYFQA
;
A
#
# COMPACT_ATOMS: atom_id res chain seq x y z
N MET A 1 -5.12 -15.18 -28.89
CA MET A 1 -3.84 -14.92 -28.20
C MET A 1 -4.15 -14.41 -26.82
N ALA A 2 -3.46 -14.87 -25.78
CA ALA A 2 -3.62 -14.30 -24.44
C ALA A 2 -3.08 -12.86 -24.44
N LYS A 3 -3.83 -11.93 -23.82
CA LYS A 3 -3.38 -10.55 -23.62
C LYS A 3 -2.78 -10.47 -22.22
N HIS A 4 -1.50 -10.12 -22.13
CA HIS A 4 -0.86 -9.80 -20.86
C HIS A 4 -0.95 -8.30 -20.62
N LEU A 5 -1.33 -7.92 -19.40
CA LEU A 5 -1.30 -6.54 -18.94
C LEU A 5 -0.14 -6.40 -17.95
N LEU A 6 0.65 -5.35 -18.11
CA LEU A 6 1.76 -5.02 -17.23
C LEU A 6 1.45 -3.65 -16.62
N CYS A 7 1.50 -3.57 -15.29
CA CYS A 7 1.35 -2.34 -14.54
C CYS A 7 2.66 -2.07 -13.80
N VAL A 8 3.10 -0.82 -13.80
CA VAL A 8 4.26 -0.37 -13.01
C VAL A 8 3.72 0.40 -11.82
N THR A 9 3.95 -0.14 -10.63
CA THR A 9 3.48 0.45 -9.37
C THR A 9 4.68 0.87 -8.52
N ILE A 10 4.54 1.95 -7.77
CA ILE A 10 5.60 2.55 -6.96
C ILE A 10 5.03 2.81 -5.57
N ASP A 11 5.60 2.16 -4.57
CA ASP A 11 5.26 2.38 -3.17
C ASP A 11 6.17 3.48 -2.62
N THR A 12 5.58 4.56 -2.09
CA THR A 12 6.35 5.70 -1.59
C THR A 12 6.85 5.45 -0.17
N ASP A 13 7.70 4.44 -0.01
CA ASP A 13 8.31 4.10 1.28
C ASP A 13 9.51 5.00 1.61
N PRO A 14 9.77 5.25 2.91
CA PRO A 14 10.98 5.93 3.33
C PRO A 14 12.20 5.04 3.09
N ASP A 15 13.37 5.67 2.90
CA ASP A 15 14.61 4.94 2.69
C ASP A 15 14.99 4.09 3.91
N GLY A 16 15.68 2.98 3.66
CA GLY A 16 16.25 2.12 4.72
C GLY A 16 15.29 1.06 5.30
N LEU A 17 14.04 0.99 4.83
CA LEU A 17 13.09 -0.06 5.25
C LEU A 17 13.42 -1.47 4.73
N ASN A 18 14.30 -1.59 3.74
CA ASN A 18 14.64 -2.84 3.07
C ASN A 18 15.72 -3.68 3.79
N THR A 19 16.03 -3.37 5.05
CA THR A 19 17.01 -4.09 5.87
C THR A 19 16.34 -5.11 6.80
N HIS A 20 17.11 -6.03 7.38
CA HIS A 20 16.57 -7.03 8.32
C HIS A 20 15.99 -6.40 9.60
N ASP A 21 16.55 -5.27 10.04
CA ASP A 21 16.12 -4.53 11.23
C ASP A 21 16.04 -3.03 10.89
N PRO A 22 14.98 -2.62 10.17
CA PRO A 22 14.88 -1.25 9.66
C PRO A 22 14.62 -0.26 10.79
N ASP A 23 15.29 0.90 10.75
CA ASP A 23 15.00 1.98 11.67
C ASP A 23 13.74 2.73 11.25
N ARG A 24 12.60 2.35 11.83
CA ARG A 24 11.29 2.96 11.55
C ARG A 24 11.11 4.31 12.27
N ARG A 25 12.13 4.86 12.93
CA ARG A 25 12.03 6.16 13.62
C ARG A 25 12.52 7.31 12.73
N ASN A 26 13.45 7.03 11.82
CA ASN A 26 14.05 8.04 10.96
C ASN A 26 13.52 7.90 9.54
N LEU A 27 12.69 8.86 9.12
CA LEU A 27 12.07 8.86 7.80
C LEU A 27 12.87 9.74 6.86
N ASN A 28 13.36 9.16 5.76
CA ASN A 28 14.04 9.84 4.68
C ASN A 28 13.35 9.54 3.35
N TRP A 29 13.38 10.48 2.40
CA TRP A 29 12.59 10.41 1.17
C TRP A 29 13.44 10.63 -0.09
N GLU A 30 14.75 10.39 -0.01
CA GLU A 30 15.67 10.57 -1.14
C GLU A 30 15.28 9.66 -2.32
N GLY A 31 14.90 8.40 -2.05
CA GLY A 31 14.42 7.48 -3.08
C GLY A 31 13.14 7.97 -3.76
N LEU A 32 12.19 8.52 -2.99
CA LEU A 32 10.97 9.12 -3.53
C LEU A 32 11.31 10.34 -4.40
N HIS A 33 12.13 11.27 -3.91
CA HIS A 33 12.51 12.48 -4.65
C HIS A 33 13.26 12.13 -5.94
N PHE A 34 14.12 11.12 -5.91
CA PHE A 34 14.77 10.58 -7.10
C PHE A 34 13.73 10.07 -8.11
N ALA A 35 12.77 9.26 -7.67
CA ALA A 35 11.73 8.71 -8.55
C ALA A 35 10.88 9.82 -9.18
N MET A 36 10.46 10.82 -8.39
CA MET A 36 9.70 11.98 -8.87
C MET A 36 10.46 12.78 -9.94
N GLN A 37 11.78 12.90 -9.80
CA GLN A 37 12.62 13.64 -10.74
C GLN A 37 12.84 12.87 -12.05
N HIS A 38 12.95 11.55 -12.00
CA HIS A 38 13.49 10.77 -13.13
C HIS A 38 12.50 9.83 -13.81
N PHE A 39 11.49 9.32 -13.12
CA PHE A 39 10.70 8.20 -13.66
C PHE A 39 9.78 8.62 -14.80
N HIS A 40 9.22 9.83 -14.78
CA HIS A 40 8.42 10.33 -15.89
C HIS A 40 9.24 10.49 -17.18
N GLU A 41 10.53 10.81 -17.07
CA GLU A 41 11.45 10.89 -18.22
C GLU A 41 11.90 9.51 -18.69
N ALA A 42 12.19 8.60 -17.75
CA ALA A 42 12.61 7.24 -18.06
C ALA A 42 11.49 6.37 -18.66
N LEU A 43 10.23 6.66 -18.29
CA LEU A 43 9.05 5.90 -18.69
C LEU A 43 7.98 6.81 -19.34
N PRO A 44 8.30 7.56 -20.40
CA PRO A 44 7.46 8.68 -20.89
C PRO A 44 6.09 8.26 -21.42
N HIS A 45 5.88 6.98 -21.71
CA HIS A 45 4.64 6.43 -22.28
C HIS A 45 4.01 5.33 -21.42
N ILE A 46 4.58 5.05 -20.25
CA ILE A 46 4.04 4.04 -19.32
C ILE A 46 3.36 4.79 -18.16
N PRO A 47 2.04 4.63 -17.99
CA PRO A 47 1.36 5.15 -16.81
C PRO A 47 1.85 4.41 -15.57
N LEU A 48 2.01 5.15 -14.48
CA LEU A 48 2.48 4.65 -13.20
C LEU A 48 1.32 4.68 -12.20
N THR A 49 1.28 3.73 -11.27
CA THR A 49 0.44 3.83 -10.06
C THR A 49 1.32 4.13 -8.86
N TRP A 50 1.15 5.31 -8.28
CA TRP A 50 1.88 5.76 -7.09
C TRP A 50 1.07 5.44 -5.84
N TYR A 51 1.48 4.44 -5.09
CA TYR A 51 0.93 4.10 -3.78
C TYR A 51 1.55 5.02 -2.73
N VAL A 52 0.87 6.14 -2.48
CA VAL A 52 1.37 7.22 -1.62
C VAL A 52 1.09 6.89 -0.16
N ARG A 53 2.16 6.92 0.64
CA ARG A 53 2.06 6.74 2.08
C ARG A 53 1.26 7.86 2.71
N ALA A 54 0.28 7.45 3.51
CA ALA A 54 -0.51 8.34 4.33
C ALA A 54 -0.98 7.56 5.55
N ASP A 55 -0.41 7.82 6.72
CA ASP A 55 -0.61 6.99 7.92
C ASP A 55 -0.19 7.70 9.22
N GLY A 56 -0.43 7.02 10.35
CA GLY A 56 -0.14 7.54 11.68
C GLY A 56 1.36 7.75 11.98
N GLN A 57 2.28 7.09 11.27
CA GLN A 57 3.71 7.33 11.46
C GLN A 57 4.09 8.70 10.87
N LEU A 58 3.53 9.06 9.71
CA LEU A 58 3.71 10.40 9.14
C LEU A 58 3.10 11.48 10.03
N GLU A 59 1.93 11.21 10.61
CA GLU A 59 1.32 12.12 11.57
C GLU A 59 2.21 12.35 12.79
N HIS A 60 2.81 11.29 13.33
CA HIS A 60 3.74 11.42 14.44
C HIS A 60 5.00 12.22 14.07
N ALA A 61 5.59 11.93 12.90
CA ALA A 61 6.84 12.55 12.48
C ALA A 61 6.69 14.00 11.99
N TYR A 62 5.58 14.30 11.30
CA TYR A 62 5.38 15.55 10.55
C TYR A 62 4.09 16.30 10.92
N GLY A 63 3.27 15.76 11.83
CA GLY A 63 2.04 16.41 12.31
C GLY A 63 0.81 16.21 11.42
N SER A 64 0.89 15.45 10.33
CA SER A 64 -0.22 15.18 9.41
C SER A 64 -0.14 13.77 8.83
N VAL A 65 -1.26 13.02 8.85
CA VAL A 65 -1.35 11.76 8.09
C VAL A 65 -1.22 11.97 6.58
N ARG A 66 -1.48 13.20 6.11
CA ARG A 66 -1.44 13.59 4.68
C ARG A 66 -0.09 14.13 4.24
N TYR A 67 0.92 14.13 5.11
CA TYR A 67 2.17 14.87 4.89
C TYR A 67 2.72 14.76 3.46
N LEU A 68 2.88 13.55 2.92
CA LEU A 68 3.40 13.36 1.55
C LEU A 68 2.45 13.86 0.45
N LEU A 69 1.14 13.74 0.65
CA LEU A 69 0.13 14.25 -0.28
C LEU A 69 0.14 15.79 -0.33
N GLU A 70 0.37 16.44 0.81
CA GLU A 70 0.40 17.89 0.94
C GLU A 70 1.75 18.48 0.49
N GLU A 71 2.86 17.94 0.98
CA GLU A 71 4.22 18.38 0.66
C GLU A 71 4.52 18.28 -0.83
N HIS A 72 4.02 17.22 -1.49
CA HIS A 72 4.27 16.96 -2.90
C HIS A 72 3.02 17.14 -3.78
N HIS A 73 2.03 17.91 -3.32
CA HIS A 73 0.75 18.12 -4.01
C HIS A 73 0.90 18.49 -5.50
N ASN A 74 1.80 19.43 -5.80
CA ASN A 74 2.05 19.88 -7.18
C ASN A 74 2.59 18.77 -8.09
N PHE A 75 3.36 17.84 -7.54
CA PHE A 75 3.84 16.69 -8.30
C PHE A 75 2.70 15.71 -8.55
N TRP A 76 1.90 15.39 -7.53
CA TRP A 76 0.76 14.48 -7.64
C TRP A 76 -0.27 14.95 -8.67
N GLN A 77 -0.58 16.25 -8.69
CA GLN A 77 -1.46 16.82 -9.73
C GLN A 77 -0.88 16.63 -11.14
N LYS A 78 0.43 16.82 -11.33
CA LYS A 78 1.09 16.59 -12.62
C LYS A 78 1.11 15.12 -13.01
N ALA A 79 1.31 14.21 -12.06
CA ALA A 79 1.26 12.77 -12.29
C ALA A 79 -0.14 12.35 -12.80
N ILE A 80 -1.20 12.79 -12.12
CA ILE A 80 -2.58 12.55 -12.56
C ILE A 80 -2.84 13.14 -13.95
N GLN A 81 -2.40 14.37 -14.22
CA GLN A 81 -2.56 15.00 -15.55
C GLN A 81 -1.81 14.26 -16.66
N ARG A 82 -0.72 13.57 -16.33
CA ARG A 82 0.04 12.70 -17.25
C ARG A 82 -0.67 11.37 -17.52
N GLY A 83 -1.67 11.00 -16.70
CA GLY A 83 -2.39 9.74 -16.78
C GLY A 83 -1.90 8.67 -15.80
N ASP A 84 -1.09 9.05 -14.82
CA ASP A 84 -0.77 8.18 -13.68
C ASP A 84 -1.96 8.08 -12.72
N GLU A 85 -1.94 7.06 -11.87
CA GLU A 85 -2.89 6.86 -10.78
C GLU A 85 -2.20 7.08 -9.43
N LEU A 86 -2.96 7.54 -8.43
CA LEU A 86 -2.53 7.52 -7.04
C LEU A 86 -3.34 6.48 -6.27
N GLY A 87 -2.68 5.71 -5.41
CA GLY A 87 -3.30 4.79 -4.47
C GLY A 87 -2.93 5.13 -3.03
N TRP A 88 -3.72 4.67 -2.07
CA TRP A 88 -3.42 4.82 -0.65
C TRP A 88 -2.52 3.68 -0.16
N HIS A 89 -1.42 4.03 0.53
CA HIS A 89 -0.43 3.08 1.02
C HIS A 89 -0.11 3.22 2.52
N PRO A 90 -1.02 2.90 3.44
CA PRO A 90 -0.74 3.10 4.86
C PRO A 90 0.19 2.02 5.41
N HIS A 91 1.12 2.41 6.26
CA HIS A 91 1.79 1.49 7.19
C HIS A 91 1.14 1.58 8.56
N LEU A 92 0.59 0.46 9.04
CA LEU A 92 -0.06 0.39 10.35
C LEU A 92 0.97 0.05 11.42
N TYR A 93 1.68 1.07 11.90
CA TYR A 93 2.63 0.94 12.99
C TYR A 93 2.10 1.52 14.29
N THR A 94 2.55 0.95 15.41
CA THR A 94 2.38 1.55 16.73
C THR A 94 3.14 2.88 16.81
N VAL A 95 2.60 3.81 17.61
CA VAL A 95 3.28 5.09 17.85
C VAL A 95 4.59 4.84 18.60
N PRO A 96 5.73 5.43 18.17
CA PRO A 96 6.98 5.32 18.90
C PRO A 96 6.83 5.75 20.37
N GLN A 97 7.37 4.96 21.30
CA GLN A 97 7.40 5.29 22.73
C GLN A 97 8.84 5.33 23.24
N GLY A 98 9.36 6.55 23.40
CA GLY A 98 10.77 6.76 23.73
C GLY A 98 11.68 6.18 22.65
N ASP A 99 12.63 5.34 23.04
CA ASP A 99 13.61 4.75 22.12
C ASP A 99 13.12 3.48 21.41
N LYS A 100 11.91 2.99 21.71
CA LYS A 100 11.38 1.74 21.13
C LYS A 100 11.02 1.91 19.65
N GLN A 101 11.39 0.92 18.85
CA GLN A 101 10.98 0.83 17.45
C GLN A 101 9.46 0.65 17.34
N PRO A 102 8.80 1.36 16.41
CA PRO A 102 7.44 1.05 15.98
C PRO A 102 7.30 -0.41 15.55
N THR A 103 6.20 -1.04 15.97
CA THR A 103 5.86 -2.42 15.59
C THR A 103 4.62 -2.43 14.71
N ILE A 104 4.48 -3.43 13.84
CA ILE A 104 3.27 -3.61 13.04
C ILE A 104 2.07 -3.87 13.96
N ILE A 105 0.97 -3.15 13.75
CA ILE A 105 -0.31 -3.39 14.43
C ILE A 105 -0.95 -4.61 13.79
N THR A 106 -0.85 -5.78 14.44
CA THR A 106 -1.38 -7.04 13.90
C THR A 106 -2.74 -7.44 14.50
N ASP A 107 -3.16 -6.80 15.58
CA ASP A 107 -4.51 -6.98 16.13
C ASP A 107 -5.54 -6.39 15.16
N SER A 108 -6.48 -7.23 14.71
CA SER A 108 -7.41 -6.86 13.65
C SER A 108 -8.35 -5.72 14.04
N ALA A 109 -8.76 -5.63 15.31
CA ALA A 109 -9.65 -4.56 15.76
C ALA A 109 -8.90 -3.22 15.81
N GLN A 110 -7.66 -3.22 16.30
CA GLN A 110 -6.79 -2.04 16.28
C GLN A 110 -6.47 -1.60 14.85
N ALA A 111 -6.16 -2.53 13.95
CA ALA A 111 -5.87 -2.23 12.56
C ALA A 111 -7.06 -1.58 11.83
N VAL A 112 -8.27 -2.11 12.04
CA VAL A 112 -9.52 -1.52 11.50
C VAL A 112 -9.76 -0.12 12.06
N ALA A 113 -9.56 0.08 13.36
CA ALA A 113 -9.73 1.38 14.01
C ALA A 113 -8.72 2.41 13.46
N GLU A 114 -7.46 2.01 13.30
CA GLU A 114 -6.41 2.90 12.79
C GLU A 114 -6.62 3.25 11.32
N LEU A 115 -6.98 2.28 10.46
CA LEU A 115 -7.34 2.57 9.06
C LEU A 115 -8.52 3.53 8.97
N THR A 116 -9.55 3.34 9.78
CA THR A 116 -10.73 4.23 9.80
C THR A 116 -10.31 5.64 10.18
N ARG A 117 -9.50 5.79 11.23
CA ARG A 117 -9.00 7.08 11.70
C ARG A 117 -8.14 7.79 10.65
N ILE A 118 -7.20 7.06 10.03
CA ILE A 118 -6.37 7.61 8.96
C ILE A 118 -7.26 8.05 7.79
N TRP A 119 -8.23 7.21 7.37
CA TRP A 119 -9.15 7.53 6.28
C TRP A 119 -10.01 8.77 6.54
N GLU A 120 -10.53 8.93 7.76
CA GLU A 120 -11.16 10.18 8.22
C GLU A 120 -10.19 11.34 8.12
N GLY A 121 -8.95 11.11 8.56
CA GLY A 121 -7.83 12.00 8.40
C GLY A 121 -7.45 12.30 6.96
N LEU A 122 -7.91 11.56 5.94
CA LEU A 122 -7.71 11.86 4.51
C LEU A 122 -8.86 12.63 3.87
N GLN A 123 -9.99 12.79 4.57
CA GLN A 123 -11.17 13.46 4.01
C GLN A 123 -10.86 14.92 3.64
N GLY A 124 -11.09 15.29 2.39
CA GLY A 124 -10.81 16.64 1.88
C GLY A 124 -9.43 16.82 1.25
N VAL A 125 -8.64 15.74 1.10
CA VAL A 125 -7.57 15.73 0.10
C VAL A 125 -8.21 15.82 -1.29
N ASP A 126 -7.85 16.85 -2.07
CA ASP A 126 -8.32 17.04 -3.45
C ASP A 126 -7.46 16.25 -4.45
N LEU A 127 -7.21 14.97 -4.13
CA LEU A 127 -6.51 14.00 -4.97
C LEU A 127 -7.28 12.67 -4.88
N PRO A 128 -7.69 12.06 -6.00
CA PRO A 128 -8.36 10.77 -5.99
C PRO A 128 -7.41 9.65 -5.58
N LEU A 129 -7.87 8.77 -4.69
CA LEU A 129 -7.16 7.57 -4.24
C LEU A 129 -8.05 6.32 -4.48
N PRO A 130 -8.28 5.91 -5.75
CA PRO A 130 -9.22 4.82 -6.07
C PRO A 130 -8.75 3.42 -5.68
N THR A 131 -7.45 3.24 -5.44
CA THR A 131 -6.81 1.95 -5.20
C THR A 131 -6.04 1.95 -3.88
N PHE A 132 -5.86 0.76 -3.32
CA PHE A 132 -5.23 0.55 -2.02
C PHE A 132 -4.08 -0.45 -2.12
N ARG A 133 -3.08 -0.30 -1.24
CA ARG A 133 -2.07 -1.31 -0.96
C ARG A 133 -1.65 -1.20 0.50
N MET A 134 -1.78 -2.26 1.28
CA MET A 134 -1.30 -2.26 2.67
C MET A 134 0.23 -2.24 2.71
N GLY A 135 0.80 -1.33 3.50
CA GLY A 135 2.19 -1.39 3.90
C GLY A 135 2.53 -2.72 4.58
N GLU A 136 3.75 -3.21 4.39
CA GLU A 136 4.17 -4.53 4.88
C GLU A 136 3.39 -5.73 4.26
N ALA A 137 2.53 -5.48 3.27
CA ALA A 137 1.84 -6.48 2.45
C ALA A 137 1.11 -7.58 3.25
N TRP A 138 0.25 -7.20 4.18
CA TRP A 138 -0.56 -8.13 4.97
C TRP A 138 -2.01 -7.64 5.08
N HIS A 139 -2.94 -8.57 5.34
CA HIS A 139 -4.34 -8.24 5.58
C HIS A 139 -5.00 -9.25 6.52
N THR A 140 -6.03 -8.80 7.21
CA THR A 140 -7.06 -9.64 7.83
C THR A 140 -8.35 -9.56 7.02
N PRO A 141 -9.29 -10.51 7.17
CA PRO A 141 -10.62 -10.39 6.57
C PRO A 141 -11.30 -9.07 6.94
N GLU A 142 -11.17 -8.61 8.17
CA GLU A 142 -11.81 -7.40 8.68
C GLU A 142 -11.24 -6.12 8.05
N THR A 143 -9.91 -6.03 7.92
CA THR A 143 -9.26 -4.87 7.28
C THR A 143 -9.61 -4.80 5.80
N LEU A 144 -9.60 -5.92 5.08
CA LEU A 144 -9.96 -5.95 3.66
C LEU A 144 -11.46 -5.64 3.46
N ASN A 145 -12.34 -6.19 4.30
CA ASN A 145 -13.77 -5.86 4.27
C ASN A 145 -14.06 -4.40 4.63
N LEU A 146 -13.20 -3.74 5.42
CA LEU A 146 -13.28 -2.31 5.66
C LEU A 146 -12.98 -1.53 4.38
N LEU A 147 -11.92 -1.86 3.64
CA LEU A 147 -11.55 -1.15 2.41
C LEU A 147 -12.71 -1.11 1.39
N GLU A 148 -13.42 -2.23 1.22
CA GLU A 148 -14.60 -2.27 0.37
C GLU A 148 -15.69 -1.29 0.83
N LYS A 149 -15.93 -1.19 2.15
CA LYS A 149 -16.91 -0.25 2.73
C LYS A 149 -16.48 1.20 2.59
N LEU A 150 -15.18 1.47 2.57
CA LEU A 150 -14.62 2.80 2.35
C LEU A 150 -14.68 3.22 0.87
N GLY A 151 -15.03 2.30 -0.03
CA GLY A 151 -15.27 2.58 -1.45
C GLY A 151 -14.10 2.26 -2.36
N PHE A 152 -13.06 1.57 -1.86
CA PHE A 152 -11.98 1.09 -2.72
C PHE A 152 -12.48 0.01 -3.67
N SER A 153 -12.02 0.09 -4.93
CA SER A 153 -12.39 -0.86 -5.99
C SER A 153 -11.30 -1.89 -6.26
N VAL A 154 -10.05 -1.57 -5.94
CA VAL A 154 -8.90 -2.45 -6.10
C VAL A 154 -8.02 -2.40 -4.85
N ASP A 155 -7.65 -3.58 -4.35
CA ASP A 155 -6.52 -3.78 -3.46
C ASP A 155 -5.40 -4.49 -4.24
N SER A 156 -4.15 -4.13 -3.98
CA SER A 156 -2.97 -4.75 -4.58
C SER A 156 -1.94 -5.08 -3.52
N THR A 157 -2.33 -5.89 -2.54
CA THR A 157 -1.53 -6.19 -1.37
C THR A 157 -0.97 -7.62 -1.40
N ALA A 158 -1.70 -8.56 -2.00
CA ALA A 158 -1.35 -9.97 -1.98
C ALA A 158 -0.02 -10.23 -2.71
N ILE A 159 0.84 -11.05 -2.10
CA ILE A 159 2.06 -11.59 -2.74
C ILE A 159 1.93 -13.12 -2.80
N PRO A 160 1.27 -13.69 -3.83
CA PRO A 160 0.93 -15.10 -3.89
C PRO A 160 2.12 -16.02 -3.62
N GLY A 161 1.94 -16.96 -2.71
CA GLY A 161 2.98 -17.93 -2.31
C GLY A 161 3.98 -17.43 -1.27
N ARG A 162 3.94 -16.15 -0.87
CA ARG A 162 4.76 -15.64 0.24
C ARG A 162 4.21 -16.11 1.59
N ASP A 163 5.09 -16.57 2.47
CA ASP A 163 4.76 -16.90 3.87
C ASP A 163 5.92 -16.50 4.78
N ASP A 164 5.73 -15.45 5.57
CA ASP A 164 6.71 -14.97 6.55
C ASP A 164 6.31 -15.32 8.00
N SER A 165 5.43 -16.30 8.20
CA SER A 165 5.01 -16.74 9.53
C SER A 165 6.18 -17.21 10.42
N ALA A 166 7.29 -17.65 9.82
CA ALA A 166 8.50 -18.04 10.53
C ALA A 166 9.29 -16.86 11.12
N SER A 167 9.08 -15.62 10.64
CA SER A 167 9.81 -14.43 11.07
C SER A 167 8.96 -13.47 11.92
N GLU A 168 7.87 -13.97 12.52
CA GLU A 168 6.88 -13.19 13.29
C GLU A 168 6.20 -12.04 12.52
N HIS A 169 6.47 -11.94 11.21
CA HIS A 169 5.89 -10.93 10.35
C HIS A 169 4.47 -11.36 9.93
N PRO A 170 3.45 -10.48 9.95
CA PRO A 170 2.05 -10.87 9.67
C PRO A 170 1.77 -11.25 8.21
N ARG A 171 2.79 -11.21 7.34
CA ARG A 171 2.61 -11.39 5.90
C ARG A 171 2.50 -12.87 5.58
N ASN A 172 1.30 -13.29 5.22
CA ASN A 172 1.03 -14.64 4.76
C ASN A 172 0.02 -14.62 3.62
N TRP A 173 0.48 -15.05 2.45
CA TRP A 173 -0.29 -15.21 1.21
C TRP A 173 -0.10 -16.61 0.62
N ALA A 174 0.29 -17.59 1.45
CA ALA A 174 0.35 -18.98 1.04
C ALA A 174 -1.04 -19.44 0.56
N GLY A 175 -1.10 -19.93 -0.68
CA GLY A 175 -2.34 -20.39 -1.31
C GLY A 175 -3.20 -19.30 -1.94
N ALA A 176 -2.82 -18.02 -1.86
CA ALA A 176 -3.55 -16.94 -2.54
C ALA A 176 -3.51 -17.10 -4.07
N PRO A 177 -4.60 -16.77 -4.80
CA PRO A 177 -4.59 -16.74 -6.26
C PRO A 177 -3.50 -15.83 -6.83
N ASN A 178 -2.88 -16.24 -7.94
CA ASN A 178 -1.88 -15.47 -8.67
C ASN A 178 -2.43 -14.70 -9.88
N GLN A 179 -3.74 -14.54 -9.92
CA GLN A 179 -4.50 -13.77 -10.90
C GLN A 179 -5.51 -12.91 -10.14
N PRO A 180 -6.00 -11.79 -10.72
CA PRO A 180 -7.03 -10.98 -10.06
C PRO A 180 -8.22 -11.81 -9.60
N TYR A 181 -8.67 -11.58 -8.37
CA TYR A 181 -9.75 -12.34 -7.75
C TYR A 181 -10.57 -11.49 -6.79
N TYR A 182 -11.81 -11.88 -6.56
CA TYR A 182 -12.62 -11.30 -5.49
C TYR A 182 -12.30 -12.06 -4.19
N PRO A 183 -11.70 -11.42 -3.17
CA PRO A 183 -11.33 -12.11 -1.94
C PRO A 183 -12.55 -12.53 -1.12
N ALA A 184 -12.53 -13.76 -0.62
CA ALA A 184 -13.59 -14.28 0.24
C ALA A 184 -13.69 -13.48 1.56
N GLN A 185 -14.92 -13.22 2.01
CA GLN A 185 -15.17 -12.36 3.18
C GLN A 185 -14.51 -12.83 4.49
N LYS A 186 -14.17 -14.11 4.59
CA LYS A 186 -13.62 -14.75 5.80
C LYS A 186 -12.17 -15.23 5.64
N ASN A 187 -11.63 -15.21 4.42
CA ASN A 187 -10.25 -15.60 4.16
C ASN A 187 -9.74 -14.84 2.93
N VAL A 188 -8.88 -13.85 3.16
CA VAL A 188 -8.35 -12.97 2.12
C VAL A 188 -7.51 -13.71 1.08
N ARG A 189 -7.03 -14.93 1.40
CA ARG A 189 -6.22 -15.77 0.53
C ARG A 189 -7.04 -16.70 -0.36
N GLU A 190 -8.36 -16.63 -0.30
CA GLU A 190 -9.25 -17.45 -1.12
C GLU A 190 -10.06 -16.58 -2.07
N ALA A 191 -10.29 -17.07 -3.29
CA ALA A 191 -11.30 -16.49 -4.16
C ALA A 191 -12.70 -16.80 -3.61
N GLY A 192 -13.54 -15.78 -3.54
CA GLY A 192 -14.94 -15.84 -3.15
C GLY A 192 -15.86 -15.38 -4.27
N ASP A 193 -17.11 -15.07 -3.89
CA ASP A 193 -18.11 -14.51 -4.80
C ASP A 193 -17.75 -13.09 -5.25
N VAL A 194 -18.32 -12.68 -6.40
CA VAL A 194 -18.14 -11.33 -6.95
C VAL A 194 -18.57 -10.27 -5.92
N ARG A 195 -17.71 -9.27 -5.74
CA ARG A 195 -17.91 -8.14 -4.80
C ARG A 195 -17.33 -6.84 -5.37
N LEU A 196 -17.36 -5.75 -4.61
CA LEU A 196 -16.92 -4.44 -5.11
C LEU A 196 -15.39 -4.30 -5.14
N LEU A 197 -14.71 -4.92 -4.17
CA LEU A 197 -13.25 -4.88 -4.07
C LEU A 197 -12.62 -6.08 -4.81
N LEU A 198 -11.79 -5.79 -5.80
CA LEU A 198 -10.97 -6.76 -6.52
C LEU A 198 -9.55 -6.78 -5.94
N GLU A 199 -9.04 -7.94 -5.58
CA GLU A 199 -7.62 -8.12 -5.29
C GLU A 199 -6.87 -8.30 -6.62
N VAL A 200 -5.86 -7.47 -6.87
CA VAL A 200 -4.91 -7.57 -7.99
C VAL A 200 -3.53 -7.88 -7.41
N PRO A 201 -3.15 -9.17 -7.35
CA PRO A 201 -1.95 -9.56 -6.61
C PRO A 201 -0.68 -8.94 -7.18
N MET A 202 0.22 -8.54 -6.28
CA MET A 202 1.61 -8.27 -6.61
C MET A 202 2.28 -9.58 -7.01
N ASN A 203 2.40 -9.78 -8.32
CA ASN A 203 2.99 -11.00 -8.84
C ASN A 203 4.51 -10.87 -8.87
N SER A 204 5.20 -11.84 -8.28
CA SER A 204 6.50 -12.26 -8.81
C SER A 204 6.22 -13.14 -10.02
N TRP A 205 6.51 -12.63 -11.22
CA TRP A 205 6.53 -13.50 -12.39
C TRP A 205 7.68 -14.48 -12.19
N TYR A 206 7.37 -15.73 -11.84
CA TYR A 206 8.29 -16.83 -12.14
C TYR A 206 8.34 -16.94 -13.66
N PHE A 207 9.34 -16.29 -14.28
CA PHE A 207 9.77 -16.65 -15.62
C PHE A 207 10.26 -18.10 -15.55
N GLN A 208 9.38 -19.06 -15.81
CA GLN A 208 9.82 -20.36 -16.29
C GLN A 208 10.21 -20.16 -17.75
N ALA A 209 11.51 -19.91 -17.96
CA ALA A 209 12.14 -20.02 -19.26
C ALA A 209 12.21 -21.50 -19.69
#